data_AF-A0A1E7EW49-F1
#
_entry.id   AF-A0A1E7EW49-F1
#
_cell.length_a   1.000
_cell.length_b   1.000
_cell.length_c   1.000
_cell.angle_alpha   90.00
_cell.angle_beta   90.00
_cell.angle_gamma   90.00
#
_symmetry.space_group_name_H-M   'P 1'
#
loop_
_entity.id
_entity.type
_entity.pdbx_description
1 polymer ?
#
loop_
_entity_poly.entity_id
_entity_poly.type
_entity_poly.pdbx_seq_one_letter_code
_entity_poly.pdbx_strand_id
1 'polypeptide(L)'
;MSFINDNDSNNENDDNDNDTIFEFNENTSPWKILDAMPTEPTEISILSDFLDAMQTSLIEDIPVDETTKDDENDLRFIEEGRRMLVCTRFHVVQEIETNSIDSFDKLFAICWSEVTELREKDEADTGSLIVVKSPDIQYDDLRRFVDMNLQRPLKWLGQHNNFEVVALEKGGLGVIRIIHKISDIPTELPNKSQ
;
A
#
# COMPACT_ATOMS: atom_id res chain seq x y z
N MET A 1 -32.79 -15.78 72.81
CA MET A 1 -32.68 -16.33 71.45
C MET A 1 -31.19 -16.54 71.19
N SER A 2 -30.83 -17.80 70.95
CA SER A 2 -29.82 -18.33 70.01
C SER A 2 -28.38 -17.76 69.93
N PHE A 3 -27.47 -18.69 69.63
CA PHE A 3 -26.01 -18.70 69.72
C PHE A 3 -25.27 -18.31 68.42
N ILE A 4 -23.92 -18.32 68.51
CA ILE A 4 -22.87 -18.56 67.48
C ILE A 4 -22.37 -17.26 66.78
N ASN A 5 -21.12 -16.76 66.89
CA ASN A 5 -19.73 -17.27 66.82
C ASN A 5 -19.14 -17.36 65.40
N ASP A 6 -17.86 -16.98 65.30
CA ASP A 6 -16.84 -17.25 64.27
C ASP A 6 -16.79 -16.43 62.96
N ASN A 7 -15.55 -16.01 62.67
CA ASN A 7 -14.87 -16.00 61.36
C ASN A 7 -15.47 -15.13 60.22
N ASP A 8 -14.73 -14.62 59.23
CA ASP A 8 -13.39 -14.90 58.75
C ASP A 8 -12.90 -13.71 57.89
N SER A 9 -11.61 -13.75 57.57
CA SER A 9 -10.87 -12.85 56.66
C SER A 9 -11.43 -12.82 55.23
N ASN A 10 -11.15 -11.74 54.48
CA ASN A 10 -10.82 -11.64 53.04
C ASN A 10 -10.95 -10.16 52.63
N ASN A 11 -9.90 -9.36 52.41
CA ASN A 11 -8.92 -9.39 51.33
C ASN A 11 -9.54 -9.44 49.92
N GLU A 12 -9.97 -8.28 49.42
CA GLU A 12 -10.01 -8.00 47.99
C GLU A 12 -9.35 -6.63 47.79
N ASN A 13 -8.09 -6.68 47.33
CA ASN A 13 -7.46 -5.56 46.63
C ASN A 13 -8.25 -5.37 45.35
N ASP A 14 -9.05 -4.30 45.31
CA ASP A 14 -9.65 -3.84 44.07
C ASP A 14 -8.59 -3.03 43.32
N ASP A 15 -7.63 -3.77 42.73
CA ASP A 15 -6.75 -3.28 41.67
C ASP A 15 -7.63 -2.92 40.49
N ASN A 16 -8.25 -1.74 40.55
CA ASN A 16 -8.77 -1.05 39.37
C ASN A 16 -7.58 -0.54 38.56
N ASP A 17 -6.80 -1.49 38.01
CA ASP A 17 -6.14 -1.30 36.74
C ASP A 17 -7.26 -1.06 35.74
N ASN A 18 -7.63 0.22 35.61
CA ASN A 18 -8.25 0.73 34.40
C ASN A 18 -7.23 0.52 33.28
N ASP A 19 -7.15 -0.73 32.81
CA ASP A 19 -6.79 -1.09 31.45
C ASP A 19 -7.72 -0.25 30.58
N THR A 20 -7.23 0.94 30.26
CA THR A 20 -7.84 1.84 29.31
C THR A 20 -7.60 1.13 27.98
N ILE A 21 -8.50 0.21 27.65
CA ILE A 21 -8.59 -0.41 26.34
C ILE A 21 -8.67 0.76 25.37
N PHE A 22 -7.57 0.98 24.66
CA PHE A 22 -7.49 2.01 23.63
C PHE A 22 -8.36 1.51 22.47
N GLU A 23 -9.66 1.82 22.52
CA GLU A 23 -10.57 1.51 21.43
C GLU A 23 -10.19 2.37 20.22
N PHE A 24 -9.60 1.73 19.21
CA PHE A 24 -9.42 2.31 17.89
C PHE A 24 -10.80 2.57 17.27
N ASN A 25 -11.27 3.80 17.39
CA ASN A 25 -12.48 4.22 16.72
C ASN A 25 -12.11 4.62 15.29
N GLU A 26 -12.39 3.74 14.32
CA GLU A 26 -12.09 3.85 12.88
C GLU A 26 -12.54 5.19 12.27
N ASN A 27 -13.51 5.87 12.89
CA ASN A 27 -14.03 7.16 12.43
C ASN A 27 -13.27 8.39 12.95
N THR A 28 -12.39 8.22 13.94
CA THR A 28 -11.63 9.32 14.59
C THR A 28 -10.11 9.19 14.44
N SER A 29 -9.64 8.04 13.97
CA SER A 29 -8.26 7.88 13.55
C SER A 29 -8.02 8.66 12.25
N PRO A 30 -6.86 9.34 12.09
CA PRO A 30 -6.49 9.91 10.79
C PRO A 30 -6.31 8.82 9.71
N TRP A 31 -6.14 7.57 10.14
CA TRP A 31 -6.02 6.38 9.31
C TRP A 31 -7.39 5.72 9.18
N LYS A 32 -7.98 5.81 7.99
CA LYS A 32 -9.24 5.16 7.66
C LYS A 32 -8.99 3.94 6.80
N ILE A 33 -9.74 2.88 7.02
CA ILE A 33 -9.83 1.77 6.07
C ILE A 33 -10.54 2.32 4.82
N LEU A 34 -9.85 2.27 3.69
CA LEU A 34 -10.39 2.71 2.41
C LEU A 34 -11.00 1.53 1.67
N ASP A 35 -12.00 1.81 0.83
CA ASP A 35 -12.51 0.80 -0.09
C ASP A 35 -11.42 0.41 -1.08
N ALA A 36 -11.32 -0.89 -1.40
CA ALA A 36 -10.24 -1.42 -2.23
C ALA A 36 -10.29 -0.93 -3.70
N MET A 37 -11.42 -0.41 -4.16
CA MET A 37 -11.67 -0.06 -5.56
C MET A 37 -12.40 1.27 -5.64
N PRO A 38 -12.08 2.13 -6.62
CA PRO A 38 -12.88 3.31 -6.88
C PRO A 38 -14.28 2.90 -7.33
N THR A 39 -15.29 3.61 -6.83
CA THR A 39 -16.71 3.37 -7.18
C THR A 39 -17.27 4.45 -8.10
N GLU A 40 -16.63 5.62 -8.12
CA GLU A 40 -17.06 6.74 -8.94
C GLU A 40 -16.67 6.54 -10.42
N PRO A 41 -17.59 6.76 -11.38
CA PRO A 41 -17.31 6.55 -12.81
C PRO A 41 -16.12 7.34 -13.34
N THR A 42 -15.89 8.53 -12.79
CA THR A 42 -14.75 9.40 -13.17
C THR A 42 -13.43 8.79 -12.74
N GLU A 43 -13.35 8.25 -11.52
CA GLU A 43 -12.17 7.58 -10.99
C GLU A 43 -11.89 6.28 -11.74
N ILE A 44 -12.92 5.50 -12.04
CA ILE A 44 -12.81 4.29 -12.86
C ILE A 44 -12.24 4.64 -14.25
N SER A 45 -12.70 5.71 -14.88
CA SER A 45 -12.17 6.16 -16.17
C SER A 45 -10.68 6.53 -16.08
N ILE A 46 -10.27 7.26 -15.04
CA ILE A 46 -8.88 7.67 -14.83
C ILE A 46 -7.98 6.44 -14.60
N LEU A 47 -8.44 5.49 -13.79
CA LEU A 47 -7.73 4.25 -13.55
C LEU A 47 -7.59 3.44 -14.84
N SER A 48 -8.66 3.36 -15.65
CA SER A 48 -8.63 2.69 -16.96
C SER A 48 -7.58 3.32 -17.88
N ASP A 49 -7.58 4.65 -18.00
CA ASP A 49 -6.61 5.38 -18.84
C ASP A 49 -5.16 5.08 -18.40
N PHE A 50 -4.92 5.00 -17.08
CA PHE A 50 -3.61 4.61 -16.56
C PHE A 50 -3.25 3.15 -16.90
N LEU A 51 -4.17 2.21 -16.70
CA LEU A 51 -3.93 0.79 -16.96
C LEU A 51 -3.68 0.52 -18.45
N ASP A 52 -4.39 1.21 -19.34
CA ASP A 52 -4.16 1.16 -20.78
C ASP A 52 -2.77 1.70 -21.11
N ALA A 53 -2.37 2.85 -20.54
CA ALA A 53 -1.03 3.41 -20.73
C ALA A 53 0.08 2.50 -20.18
N MET A 54 -0.15 1.83 -19.06
CA MET A 54 0.76 0.81 -18.51
C MET A 54 0.90 -0.37 -19.45
N GLN A 55 -0.22 -0.88 -19.98
CA GLN A 55 -0.21 -2.00 -20.91
C GLN A 55 0.54 -1.65 -22.20
N THR A 56 0.28 -0.48 -22.78
CA THR A 56 1.02 0.00 -23.95
C THR A 56 2.51 0.12 -23.65
N SER A 57 2.87 0.69 -22.49
CA SER A 57 4.28 0.84 -22.09
C SER A 57 4.99 -0.51 -21.92
N LEU A 58 4.33 -1.52 -21.34
CA LEU A 58 4.90 -2.86 -21.22
C LEU A 58 5.23 -3.49 -22.57
N ILE A 59 4.44 -3.19 -23.62
CA ILE A 59 4.61 -3.74 -24.96
C ILE A 59 5.62 -2.93 -25.78
N GLU A 60 5.54 -1.60 -25.72
CA GLU A 60 6.30 -0.71 -26.59
C GLU A 60 7.68 -0.33 -26.02
N ASP A 61 7.79 -0.15 -24.70
CA ASP A 61 9.03 0.32 -24.07
C ASP A 61 9.96 -0.82 -23.65
N ILE A 62 9.45 -2.05 -23.56
CA ILE A 62 10.21 -3.25 -23.17
C ILE A 62 10.09 -4.27 -24.31
N PRO A 63 10.85 -4.12 -25.41
CA PRO A 63 10.80 -5.07 -26.51
C PRO A 63 11.37 -6.43 -26.04
N VAL A 64 10.48 -7.42 -26.01
CA VAL A 64 10.78 -8.83 -25.71
C VAL A 64 11.05 -9.54 -27.04
N ASP A 65 12.20 -10.18 -27.18
CA ASP A 65 12.56 -10.98 -28.36
C ASP A 65 12.62 -12.48 -27.99
N GLU A 66 11.55 -13.20 -28.31
CA GLU A 66 11.44 -14.66 -28.09
C GLU A 66 12.47 -15.48 -28.88
N THR A 67 13.20 -14.86 -29.82
CA THR A 67 14.22 -15.56 -30.62
C THR A 67 15.58 -15.62 -29.92
N THR A 68 15.82 -14.75 -28.93
CA THR A 68 17.00 -14.75 -28.09
C THR A 68 16.73 -15.45 -26.76
N LYS A 69 17.76 -16.09 -26.18
CA LYS A 69 17.61 -16.73 -24.86
C LYS A 69 17.73 -15.67 -23.77
N ASP A 70 16.69 -15.55 -22.94
CA ASP A 70 16.62 -14.81 -21.68
C ASP A 70 17.49 -13.55 -21.69
N ASP A 71 17.00 -12.49 -22.31
CA ASP A 71 17.64 -11.19 -22.27
C ASP A 71 17.19 -10.35 -21.05
N GLU A 72 17.88 -9.24 -20.79
CA GLU A 72 17.59 -8.35 -19.66
C GLU A 72 16.18 -7.73 -19.75
N ASN A 73 15.63 -7.60 -20.96
CA ASN A 73 14.30 -7.05 -21.18
C ASN A 73 13.21 -8.05 -20.82
N ASP A 74 13.41 -9.35 -21.07
CA ASP A 74 12.51 -10.42 -20.65
C ASP A 74 12.29 -10.38 -19.13
N LEU A 75 13.39 -10.32 -18.37
CA LEU A 75 13.34 -10.23 -16.91
C LEU A 75 12.64 -8.95 -16.45
N ARG A 76 12.94 -7.81 -17.09
CA ARG A 76 12.33 -6.52 -16.74
C ARG A 76 10.83 -6.49 -17.03
N PHE A 77 10.39 -7.11 -18.13
CA PHE A 77 8.99 -7.28 -18.48
C PHE A 77 8.25 -8.12 -17.44
N ILE A 78 8.82 -9.28 -17.08
CA ILE A 78 8.24 -10.19 -16.08
C ILE A 78 8.14 -9.49 -14.72
N GLU A 79 9.21 -8.82 -14.30
CA GLU A 79 9.26 -8.10 -13.03
C GLU A 79 8.21 -6.98 -12.93
N GLU A 80 8.04 -6.16 -13.98
CA GLU A 80 7.07 -5.08 -13.97
C GLU A 80 5.63 -5.59 -14.09
N GLY A 81 5.39 -6.62 -14.92
CA GLY A 81 4.09 -7.28 -15.01
C GLY A 81 3.67 -7.91 -13.69
N ARG A 82 4.60 -8.58 -13.00
CA ARG A 82 4.36 -9.19 -11.68
C ARG A 82 4.04 -8.15 -10.62
N ARG A 83 4.78 -7.03 -10.58
CA ARG A 83 4.49 -5.89 -9.69
C ARG A 83 3.10 -5.30 -9.90
N MET A 84 2.60 -5.33 -11.14
CA MET A 84 1.24 -4.89 -11.42
C MET A 84 0.18 -5.90 -10.99
N LEU A 85 0.43 -7.20 -11.15
CA LEU A 85 -0.52 -8.25 -10.77
C LEU A 85 -0.76 -8.35 -9.26
N VAL A 86 0.23 -7.99 -8.45
CA VAL A 86 0.11 -7.97 -6.98
C VAL A 86 -0.66 -6.76 -6.47
N CYS A 87 -0.90 -5.74 -7.30
CA CYS A 87 -1.75 -4.62 -6.93
C CYS A 87 -3.22 -5.05 -6.92
N THR A 88 -3.78 -5.23 -5.73
CA THR A 88 -5.17 -5.66 -5.51
C THR A 88 -6.08 -4.53 -5.05
N ARG A 89 -5.49 -3.37 -4.72
CA ARG A 89 -6.19 -2.19 -4.21
C ARG A 89 -5.86 -0.98 -5.07
N PHE A 90 -6.87 -0.18 -5.39
CA PHE A 90 -6.77 0.90 -6.35
C PHE A 90 -7.45 2.16 -5.81
N HIS A 91 -6.74 3.27 -5.91
CA HIS A 91 -7.21 4.58 -5.46
C HIS A 91 -6.94 5.61 -6.53
N VAL A 92 -7.85 6.58 -6.65
CA VAL A 92 -7.65 7.73 -7.52
C VAL A 92 -7.74 8.98 -6.67
N VAL A 93 -6.69 9.81 -6.74
CA VAL A 93 -6.59 11.08 -6.04
C VAL A 93 -6.60 12.18 -7.08
N GLN A 94 -7.63 13.01 -7.02
CA GLN A 94 -7.82 14.14 -7.93
C GLN A 94 -7.50 15.45 -7.21
N GLU A 95 -7.15 16.49 -7.98
CA GLU A 95 -7.07 17.89 -7.52
C GLU A 95 -6.03 18.12 -6.41
N ILE A 96 -4.84 17.54 -6.54
CA ILE A 96 -3.74 17.80 -5.62
C ILE A 96 -2.94 19.01 -6.12
N GLU A 97 -2.94 20.09 -5.35
CA GLU A 97 -2.23 21.33 -5.70
C GLU A 97 -0.79 21.31 -5.15
N THR A 98 0.20 21.67 -5.97
CA THR A 98 1.64 21.57 -5.66
C THR A 98 2.10 22.41 -4.46
N ASN A 99 1.33 23.41 -4.05
CA ASN A 99 1.63 24.26 -2.89
C ASN A 99 0.61 24.14 -1.75
N SER A 100 -0.33 23.20 -1.85
CA SER A 100 -1.35 22.99 -0.82
C SER A 100 -0.90 21.93 0.16
N ILE A 101 -0.68 22.34 1.41
CA ILE A 101 -0.38 21.42 2.52
C ILE A 101 -1.53 20.43 2.68
N ASP A 102 -2.77 20.89 2.62
CA ASP A 102 -3.96 20.06 2.78
C ASP A 102 -4.04 18.96 1.70
N SER A 103 -3.64 19.28 0.46
CA SER A 103 -3.61 18.31 -0.64
C SER A 103 -2.56 17.22 -0.40
N PHE A 104 -1.37 17.58 0.07
CA PHE A 104 -0.32 16.61 0.40
C PHE A 104 -0.64 15.82 1.68
N ASP A 105 -1.31 16.43 2.66
CA ASP A 105 -1.78 15.75 3.87
C ASP A 105 -2.85 14.71 3.53
N LYS A 106 -3.75 15.01 2.59
CA LYS A 106 -4.71 14.03 2.06
C LYS A 106 -4.00 12.87 1.36
N LEU A 107 -3.05 13.15 0.48
CA LEU A 107 -2.27 12.11 -0.20
C LEU A 107 -1.48 11.26 0.81
N PHE A 108 -0.90 11.89 1.82
CA PHE A 108 -0.20 11.25 2.91
C PHE A 108 -1.11 10.31 3.69
N ALA A 109 -2.29 10.79 4.11
CA ALA A 109 -3.28 9.99 4.82
C ALA A 109 -3.68 8.75 4.02
N ILE A 110 -3.96 8.90 2.72
CA ILE A 110 -4.31 7.77 1.84
C ILE A 110 -3.16 6.75 1.78
N CYS A 111 -1.93 7.20 1.53
CA CYS A 111 -0.79 6.29 1.41
C CYS A 111 -0.56 5.49 2.69
N TRP A 112 -0.65 6.15 3.86
CA TRP A 112 -0.43 5.49 5.15
C TRP A 112 -1.61 4.65 5.62
N SER A 113 -2.84 4.99 5.24
CA SER A 113 -3.98 4.09 5.35
C SER A 113 -3.69 2.78 4.62
N GLU A 114 -3.17 2.85 3.38
CA GLU A 114 -2.87 1.65 2.60
C GLU A 114 -1.66 0.87 3.13
N VAL A 115 -0.60 1.55 3.60
CA VAL A 115 0.50 0.88 4.31
C VAL A 115 -0.01 0.13 5.54
N THR A 116 -0.92 0.74 6.29
CA THR A 116 -1.50 0.14 7.50
C THR A 116 -2.35 -1.07 7.14
N GLU A 117 -3.26 -0.92 6.17
CA GLU A 117 -4.12 -2.00 5.67
C GLU A 117 -3.31 -3.21 5.17
N LEU A 118 -2.29 -2.98 4.34
CA LEU A 118 -1.42 -4.06 3.82
C LEU A 118 -0.64 -4.75 4.95
N ARG A 119 -0.16 -3.97 5.93
CA ARG A 119 0.54 -4.50 7.11
C ARG A 119 -0.37 -5.32 8.00
N GLU A 120 -1.61 -4.86 8.23
CA GLU A 120 -2.56 -5.52 9.12
C GLU A 120 -3.05 -6.85 8.55
N LYS A 121 -3.27 -6.92 7.23
CA LYS A 121 -3.54 -8.18 6.53
C LYS A 121 -2.33 -9.12 6.52
N ASP A 122 -1.14 -8.54 6.46
CA ASP A 122 0.15 -9.25 6.44
C ASP A 122 0.30 -10.31 5.33
N GLU A 123 -0.43 -10.13 4.24
CA GLU A 123 -0.43 -11.03 3.09
C GLU A 123 0.72 -10.68 2.13
N ALA A 124 1.49 -11.68 1.72
CA ALA A 124 2.54 -11.52 0.72
C ALA A 124 1.95 -11.33 -0.69
N ASP A 125 2.72 -10.70 -1.58
CA ASP A 125 2.31 -10.45 -2.96
C ASP A 125 0.98 -9.68 -3.06
N THR A 126 0.81 -8.70 -2.17
CA THR A 126 -0.31 -7.74 -2.18
C THR A 126 0.19 -6.32 -2.31
N GLY A 127 -0.64 -5.42 -2.84
CA GLY A 127 -0.23 -4.05 -3.03
C GLY A 127 -1.37 -3.11 -3.39
N SER A 128 -1.06 -1.83 -3.28
CA SER A 128 -1.96 -0.72 -3.54
C SER A 128 -1.37 0.18 -4.62
N LEU A 129 -2.24 0.62 -5.52
CA LEU A 129 -1.93 1.53 -6.61
C LEU A 129 -2.74 2.81 -6.42
N ILE A 130 -2.05 3.94 -6.24
CA ILE A 130 -2.66 5.25 -6.00
C ILE A 130 -2.35 6.15 -7.20
N VAL A 131 -3.35 6.38 -8.04
CA VAL A 131 -3.25 7.22 -9.24
C VAL A 131 -3.53 8.66 -8.86
N VAL A 132 -2.57 9.55 -9.07
CA VAL A 132 -2.65 10.97 -8.79
C VAL A 132 -2.89 11.72 -10.10
N LYS A 133 -4.11 12.22 -10.27
CA LYS A 133 -4.48 13.10 -11.36
C LYS A 133 -4.45 14.55 -10.88
N SER A 134 -3.36 15.24 -11.21
CA SER A 134 -3.22 16.67 -10.97
C SER A 134 -2.57 17.33 -12.19
N PRO A 135 -3.10 18.48 -12.66
CA PRO A 135 -2.46 19.26 -13.71
C PRO A 135 -1.17 19.95 -13.24
N ASP A 136 -1.01 20.15 -11.93
CA ASP A 136 0.04 20.99 -11.36
C ASP A 136 1.20 20.19 -10.75
N ILE A 137 0.97 18.91 -10.40
CA ILE A 137 2.01 18.06 -9.82
C ILE A 137 2.89 17.49 -10.91
N GLN A 138 4.18 17.74 -10.76
CA GLN A 138 5.21 17.11 -11.58
C GLN A 138 5.63 15.78 -10.98
N TYR A 139 6.12 14.88 -11.83
CA TYR A 139 6.66 13.60 -11.38
C TYR A 139 7.76 13.74 -10.32
N ASP A 140 8.62 14.75 -10.45
CA ASP A 140 9.69 15.01 -9.47
C ASP A 140 9.14 15.37 -8.08
N ASP A 141 8.02 16.08 -8.01
CA ASP A 141 7.35 16.40 -6.74
C ASP A 141 6.78 15.13 -6.09
N LEU A 142 6.14 14.27 -6.91
CA LEU A 142 5.60 13.00 -6.44
C LEU A 142 6.72 12.06 -5.96
N ARG A 143 7.82 12.00 -6.69
CA ARG A 143 9.00 11.21 -6.32
C ARG A 143 9.61 11.71 -5.00
N ARG A 144 9.74 13.02 -4.84
CA ARG A 144 10.21 13.63 -3.59
C ARG A 144 9.26 13.34 -2.44
N PHE A 145 7.95 13.42 -2.67
CA PHE A 145 6.94 13.07 -1.69
C PHE A 145 7.09 11.60 -1.24
N VAL A 146 7.22 10.66 -2.17
CA VAL A 146 7.39 9.23 -1.85
C VAL A 146 8.66 8.97 -1.05
N ASP A 147 9.80 9.56 -1.43
CA ASP A 147 11.05 9.42 -0.67
C ASP A 147 10.90 9.94 0.77
N MET A 148 10.40 11.17 0.91
CA MET A 148 10.34 11.86 2.21
C MET A 148 9.28 11.29 3.15
N ASN A 149 8.12 10.89 2.62
CA ASN A 149 6.94 10.59 3.42
C ASN A 149 6.58 9.11 3.50
N LEU A 150 7.15 8.25 2.65
CA LEU A 150 6.92 6.81 2.68
C LEU A 150 8.22 6.03 2.88
N GLN A 151 9.17 6.14 1.95
CA GLN A 151 10.38 5.32 1.98
C GLN A 151 11.25 5.59 3.22
N ARG A 152 11.54 6.85 3.53
CA ARG A 152 12.35 7.20 4.71
C ARG A 152 11.69 6.78 6.02
N PRO A 153 10.40 7.10 6.29
CA PRO A 153 9.73 6.60 7.49
C PRO A 153 9.68 5.08 7.57
N LEU A 154 9.34 4.37 6.49
CA LEU A 154 9.33 2.90 6.48
C LEU A 154 10.71 2.32 6.82
N LYS A 155 11.78 2.96 6.33
CA LYS A 155 13.15 2.61 6.71
C LYS A 155 13.42 2.84 8.19
N TRP A 156 13.01 3.98 8.76
CA TRP A 156 13.16 4.28 10.19
C TRP A 156 12.38 3.31 11.08
N LEU A 157 11.22 2.84 10.62
CA LEU A 157 10.41 1.83 11.29
C LEU A 157 10.91 0.39 11.10
N GLY A 158 12.01 0.20 10.35
CA GLY A 158 12.55 -1.13 10.05
C GLY A 158 11.70 -1.96 9.07
N GLN A 159 10.74 -1.34 8.37
CA GLN A 159 9.80 -1.99 7.45
C GLN A 159 10.24 -1.96 5.97
N HIS A 160 11.42 -1.42 5.66
CA HIS A 160 11.92 -1.29 4.29
C HIS A 160 12.10 -2.61 3.52
N ASN A 161 12.21 -3.75 4.20
CA ASN A 161 12.26 -5.06 3.56
C ASN A 161 10.87 -5.67 3.32
N ASN A 162 9.86 -5.14 4.01
CA ASN A 162 8.47 -5.60 3.89
C ASN A 162 7.71 -4.81 2.84
N PHE A 163 8.19 -3.63 2.43
CA PHE A 163 7.50 -2.76 1.49
C PHE A 163 8.40 -2.33 0.34
N GLU A 164 7.93 -2.53 -0.88
CA GLU A 164 8.44 -1.85 -2.07
C GLU A 164 7.54 -0.65 -2.35
N VAL A 165 8.09 0.57 -2.33
CA VAL A 165 7.33 1.79 -2.63
C VAL A 165 8.00 2.57 -3.75
N VAL A 166 7.26 2.90 -4.81
CA VAL A 166 7.79 3.58 -5.99
C VAL A 166 6.82 4.65 -6.49
N ALA A 167 7.36 5.78 -6.93
CA ALA A 167 6.64 6.76 -7.76
C ALA A 167 6.89 6.47 -9.24
N LEU A 168 5.82 6.41 -10.03
CA LEU A 168 5.82 6.17 -11.47
C LEU A 168 5.11 7.33 -12.19
N GLU A 169 5.40 7.51 -13.48
CA GLU A 169 4.64 8.38 -14.38
C GLU A 169 4.33 7.61 -15.65
N LYS A 170 3.04 7.49 -15.99
CA LYS A 170 2.56 6.86 -17.24
C LYS A 170 1.30 7.54 -17.72
N GLY A 171 1.19 7.73 -19.04
CA GLY A 171 0.03 8.40 -19.64
C GLY A 171 -0.20 9.85 -19.16
N GLY A 172 0.86 10.52 -18.65
CA GLY A 172 0.74 11.84 -18.02
C GLY A 172 0.10 11.83 -16.62
N LEU A 173 -0.04 10.65 -16.00
CA LEU A 173 -0.53 10.48 -14.64
C LEU A 173 0.62 10.06 -13.72
N GLY A 174 0.70 10.71 -12.56
CA GLY A 174 1.60 10.29 -11.50
C GLY A 174 0.98 9.15 -10.71
N VAL A 175 1.75 8.14 -10.34
CA VAL A 175 1.26 6.98 -9.59
C VAL A 175 2.20 6.63 -8.46
N ILE A 176 1.64 6.31 -7.30
CA ILE A 176 2.36 5.71 -6.18
C ILE A 176 1.96 4.25 -6.10
N ARG A 177 2.94 3.35 -6.20
CA ARG A 177 2.77 1.91 -5.99
C ARG A 177 3.38 1.52 -4.65
N ILE A 178 2.62 0.79 -3.85
CA ILE A 178 3.04 0.25 -2.55
C ILE A 178 2.79 -1.25 -2.60
N ILE A 179 3.83 -2.07 -2.47
CA ILE A 179 3.72 -3.53 -2.49
C ILE A 179 4.25 -4.08 -1.17
N HIS A 180 3.53 -5.02 -0.57
CA HIS A 180 3.89 -5.70 0.65
C HIS A 180 4.45 -7.11 0.37
N LYS A 181 5.64 -7.40 0.89
CA LYS A 181 6.35 -8.69 0.82
C LYS A 181 6.28 -9.33 -0.58
N ILE A 182 6.87 -8.64 -1.54
CA ILE A 182 6.97 -9.12 -2.91
C ILE A 182 7.93 -10.33 -2.97
N SER A 183 7.44 -11.47 -3.44
CA SER A 183 8.25 -12.69 -3.58
C SER A 183 9.27 -12.57 -4.72
N ASP A 184 10.37 -13.31 -4.69
CA ASP A 184 11.30 -13.39 -5.83
C ASP A 184 10.69 -14.22 -6.98
N ILE A 185 11.15 -13.97 -8.22
CA ILE A 185 10.78 -14.82 -9.36
C ILE A 185 11.27 -16.26 -9.09
N PRO A 186 10.40 -17.28 -9.20
CA PRO A 186 10.82 -18.67 -9.03
C PRO A 186 11.90 -19.04 -10.05
N THR A 187 13.11 -19.36 -9.57
CA THR A 187 14.25 -19.75 -10.42
C THR A 187 14.26 -21.23 -10.79
N GLU A 188 13.42 -22.05 -10.16
CA GLU A 188 13.37 -23.50 -10.40
C GLU A 188 12.14 -23.87 -11.23
N LEU A 189 12.39 -24.39 -12.45
CA LEU A 189 11.36 -25.09 -13.21
C LEU A 189 10.81 -26.22 -12.33
N PRO A 190 9.47 -26.39 -12.22
CA PRO A 190 8.91 -27.49 -11.45
C PRO A 190 9.47 -28.78 -12.01
N ASN A 191 10.20 -29.53 -11.17
CA ASN A 191 10.69 -30.85 -11.49
C ASN A 191 9.50 -31.65 -12.04
N LYS A 192 9.52 -31.96 -13.34
CA LYS A 192 8.58 -32.91 -13.91
C LYS A 192 8.84 -34.24 -13.20
N SER A 193 8.00 -34.55 -12.22
CA SER A 193 7.92 -35.87 -11.62
C SER A 193 7.75 -36.87 -12.76
N GLN A 194 8.79 -37.67 -13.01
CA GLN A 194 8.76 -38.80 -13.93
C GLN A 194 7.88 -39.91 -13.37
#